data_AF-A0A659QZC3-F1
#
_entry.id   AF-A0A659QZC3-F1
#
_cell.length_a   1.000
_cell.length_b   1.000
_cell.length_c   1.000
_cell.angle_alpha   90.00
_cell.angle_beta   90.00
_cell.angle_gamma   90.00
#
_symmetry.space_group_name_H-M   'P 1'
#
loop_
_entity.id
_entity.type
_entity.pdbx_description
1 polymer ?
#
loop_
_entity_poly.entity_id
_entity_poly.type
_entity_poly.pdbx_seq_one_letter_code
_entity_poly.pdbx_strand_id
1 'polypeptide(L)'
;MDAGTPAGAGGMSEQRTPPSRPPQGPIGWLLSLTGQLIGLVIGALVLRVVLELAGLYFWWPQEGIFHTYRMMMRELGELNQELHIHSLGGSIRTLLEYTSIMVIHIGRCVYSLFRQDKLVFPQNQVAQMITDVLVYALISFMIRIFRLVLTLPLMLLFIVIGLIEGFVLRDLRRFGAGYESGFMFYWAVKIAGELFLKIIFCYLVLYTAINLLIPLALFTGFIVLVKSAQFKKFI
;
A
#
# COMPACT_ATOMS: atom_id res chain seq x y z
N MET A 1 -7.92 -76.09 -7.69
CA MET A 1 -8.37 -75.04 -8.61
C MET A 1 -9.51 -74.33 -7.92
N ASP A 2 -9.28 -73.12 -7.43
CA ASP A 2 -10.12 -71.96 -7.76
C ASP A 2 -9.51 -70.72 -7.13
N ALA A 3 -9.08 -69.85 -8.04
CA ALA A 3 -8.56 -68.51 -7.79
C ALA A 3 -9.74 -67.55 -7.71
N GLY A 4 -9.67 -66.57 -6.81
CA GLY A 4 -10.74 -65.59 -6.64
C GLY A 4 -10.33 -64.43 -5.74
N THR A 5 -9.35 -63.66 -6.19
CA THR A 5 -9.01 -62.34 -5.64
C THR A 5 -10.14 -61.33 -5.95
N PRO A 6 -10.51 -60.44 -5.02
CA PRO A 6 -10.98 -59.11 -5.37
C PRO A 6 -9.90 -58.10 -4.97
N ALA A 7 -9.19 -57.54 -5.96
CA ALA A 7 -9.51 -56.25 -6.56
C ALA A 7 -9.22 -55.09 -5.60
N GLY A 8 -8.07 -54.44 -5.82
CA GLY A 8 -7.61 -53.29 -5.07
C GLY A 8 -8.58 -52.12 -5.15
N ALA A 9 -9.02 -51.65 -3.99
CA ALA A 9 -9.62 -50.34 -3.86
C ALA A 9 -8.49 -49.30 -3.93
N GLY A 10 -8.46 -48.58 -5.07
CA GLY A 10 -7.55 -47.46 -5.29
C GLY A 10 -7.66 -46.44 -4.16
N GLY A 11 -6.51 -46.06 -3.61
CA GLY A 11 -6.39 -45.00 -2.62
C GLY A 11 -6.90 -43.69 -3.21
N MET A 12 -8.11 -43.30 -2.83
CA MET A 12 -8.61 -41.95 -3.02
C MET A 12 -7.88 -41.08 -2.01
N SER A 13 -6.80 -40.42 -2.46
CA SER A 13 -6.04 -39.48 -1.66
C SER A 13 -6.98 -38.39 -1.13
N GLU A 14 -7.34 -38.48 0.15
CA GLU A 14 -8.03 -37.42 0.88
C GLU A 14 -7.21 -36.14 0.75
N GLN A 15 -7.67 -35.25 -0.14
CA GLN A 15 -7.16 -33.90 -0.24
C GLN A 15 -7.60 -33.17 1.03
N ARG A 16 -6.78 -33.24 2.08
CA ARG A 16 -6.97 -32.49 3.32
C ARG A 16 -7.04 -31.01 2.95
N THR A 17 -8.23 -30.44 3.04
CA THR A 17 -8.40 -28.99 2.97
C THR A 17 -7.57 -28.35 4.09
N PRO A 18 -6.81 -27.27 3.82
CA PRO A 18 -5.99 -26.63 4.84
C PRO A 18 -6.88 -26.19 6.01
N PRO A 19 -6.42 -26.30 7.26
CA PRO A 19 -7.22 -25.96 8.43
C PRO A 19 -7.72 -24.51 8.32
N SER A 20 -9.04 -24.34 8.37
CA SER A 20 -9.68 -23.04 8.43
C SER A 20 -9.20 -22.31 9.68
N ARG A 21 -8.62 -21.12 9.50
CA ARG A 21 -8.17 -20.27 10.61
C ARG A 21 -9.34 -20.06 11.58
N PRO A 22 -9.13 -20.16 12.91
CA PRO A 22 -10.20 -19.94 13.87
C PRO A 22 -10.82 -18.56 13.65
N PRO A 23 -12.15 -18.41 13.81
CA PRO A 23 -12.83 -17.14 13.61
C PRO A 23 -12.21 -16.09 14.52
N GLN A 24 -11.56 -15.09 13.92
CA GLN A 24 -10.91 -14.02 14.66
C GLN A 24 -12.01 -13.15 15.27
N GLY A 25 -12.00 -12.98 16.59
CA GLY A 25 -12.80 -11.93 17.24
C GLY A 25 -12.41 -10.54 16.72
N PRO A 26 -13.24 -9.50 16.94
CA PRO A 26 -13.00 -8.16 16.41
C PRO A 26 -11.62 -7.59 16.79
N ILE A 27 -11.14 -7.87 18.01
CA ILE A 27 -9.78 -7.50 18.45
C ILE A 27 -8.69 -8.27 17.68
N GLY A 28 -8.87 -9.57 17.46
CA GLY A 28 -7.93 -10.39 16.69
C GLY A 28 -7.85 -9.95 15.22
N TRP A 29 -8.99 -9.54 14.65
CA TRP A 29 -9.05 -8.97 13.30
C TRP A 29 -8.28 -7.64 13.21
N LEU A 30 -8.49 -6.72 14.16
CA LEU A 30 -7.77 -5.43 14.22
C LEU A 30 -6.25 -5.62 14.37
N LEU A 31 -5.82 -6.53 15.24
CA LEU A 31 -4.41 -6.87 15.40
C LEU A 31 -3.82 -7.43 14.11
N SER A 32 -4.55 -8.34 13.43
CA SER A 32 -4.08 -8.90 12.16
C SER A 32 -3.96 -7.84 11.06
N LEU A 33 -4.90 -6.89 11.00
CA LEU A 33 -4.91 -5.81 10.03
C LEU A 33 -3.75 -4.84 10.28
N THR A 34 -3.50 -4.51 11.56
CA THR A 34 -2.38 -3.66 11.95
C THR A 34 -1.04 -4.30 11.58
N GLY A 35 -0.87 -5.59 11.86
CA GLY A 35 0.32 -6.34 11.45
C GLY A 35 0.50 -6.40 9.93
N GLN A 36 -0.61 -6.57 9.18
CA GLN A 36 -0.58 -6.56 7.71
C GLN A 36 -0.19 -5.19 7.15
N LEU A 37 -0.71 -4.09 7.72
CA LEU A 37 -0.33 -2.73 7.32
C LEU A 37 1.14 -2.44 7.62
N ILE A 38 1.62 -2.81 8.81
CA ILE A 38 3.03 -2.65 9.18
C ILE A 38 3.92 -3.45 8.22
N GLY A 39 3.58 -4.72 7.97
CA GLY A 39 4.31 -5.56 7.02
C GLY A 39 4.29 -4.98 5.59
N LEU A 40 3.17 -4.40 5.17
CA LEU A 40 3.03 -3.75 3.86
C LEU A 40 3.93 -2.52 3.76
N VAL A 41 3.93 -1.65 4.78
CA VAL A 41 4.75 -0.42 4.82
C VAL A 41 6.24 -0.77 4.85
N ILE A 42 6.66 -1.70 5.73
CA ILE A 42 8.06 -2.13 5.82
C ILE A 42 8.48 -2.81 4.52
N GLY A 43 7.66 -3.72 3.99
CA GLY A 43 7.94 -4.41 2.73
C GLY A 43 8.07 -3.44 1.56
N ALA A 44 7.20 -2.42 1.49
CA ALA A 44 7.25 -1.39 0.46
C ALA A 44 8.52 -0.53 0.58
N LEU A 45 8.91 -0.15 1.80
CA LEU A 45 10.13 0.61 2.05
C LEU A 45 11.37 -0.18 1.62
N VAL A 46 11.49 -1.44 2.04
CA VAL A 46 12.62 -2.30 1.67
C VAL A 46 12.68 -2.49 0.16
N LEU A 47 11.56 -2.84 -0.48
CA LEU A 47 11.52 -3.02 -1.93
C LEU A 47 11.90 -1.72 -2.66
N ARG A 48 11.41 -0.57 -2.20
CA ARG A 48 11.75 0.72 -2.77
C ARG A 48 13.25 1.01 -2.67
N VAL A 49 13.86 0.81 -1.50
CA VAL A 49 15.31 0.97 -1.31
C VAL A 49 16.10 0.05 -2.23
N VAL A 50 15.68 -1.21 -2.37
CA VAL A 50 16.32 -2.16 -3.29
C VAL A 50 16.21 -1.68 -4.74
N LEU A 51 15.06 -1.14 -5.15
CA LEU A 51 14.87 -0.60 -6.50
C LEU A 51 15.75 0.63 -6.76
N GLU A 52 15.91 1.52 -5.79
CA GLU A 52 16.80 2.69 -5.90
C GLU A 52 18.27 2.27 -6.03
N LEU A 53 18.71 1.30 -5.22
CA LEU A 53 20.07 0.76 -5.27
C LEU A 53 20.34 -0.03 -6.56
N ALA A 54 19.37 -0.83 -7.01
CA ALA A 54 19.46 -1.54 -8.29
C ALA A 54 19.48 -0.55 -9.46
N GLY A 55 18.65 0.49 -9.40
CA GLY A 55 18.61 1.57 -10.37
C GLY A 55 19.93 2.33 -10.49
N LEU A 56 20.56 2.64 -9.35
CA LEU A 56 21.88 3.26 -9.30
C LEU A 56 22.94 2.42 -10.02
N TYR A 57 22.86 1.10 -9.91
CA TYR A 57 23.83 0.16 -10.51
C TYR A 57 23.55 -0.10 -12.00
N PHE A 58 22.29 -0.35 -12.38
CA PHE A 58 21.93 -0.80 -13.72
C PHE A 58 21.50 0.33 -14.67
N TRP A 59 20.66 1.26 -14.22
CA TRP A 59 19.95 2.19 -15.11
C TRP A 59 20.51 3.61 -15.11
N TRP A 60 20.87 4.16 -13.95
CA TRP A 60 21.30 5.56 -13.82
C TRP A 60 22.63 5.77 -13.04
N PRO A 61 23.71 5.06 -13.40
CA PRO A 61 25.00 5.23 -12.73
C PRO A 61 25.58 6.65 -12.88
N GLN A 62 25.23 7.33 -13.98
CA GLN A 62 25.66 8.70 -14.30
C GLN A 62 25.01 9.75 -13.38
N GLU A 63 23.73 9.56 -13.07
CA GLU A 63 22.94 10.53 -12.30
C GLU A 63 23.16 10.36 -10.79
N GLY A 64 23.46 9.13 -10.37
CA GLY A 64 23.82 8.85 -8.99
C GLY A 64 22.72 9.28 -8.00
N ILE A 65 23.16 10.02 -6.98
CA ILE A 65 22.30 10.60 -5.93
C ILE A 65 21.30 11.64 -6.49
N PHE A 66 21.67 12.35 -7.56
CA PHE A 66 20.82 13.40 -8.13
C PHE A 66 19.49 12.86 -8.64
N HIS A 67 19.44 11.58 -9.02
CA HIS A 67 18.19 10.92 -9.39
C HIS A 67 17.20 10.94 -8.21
N THR A 68 17.55 10.29 -7.10
CA THR A 68 16.70 10.18 -5.91
C THR A 68 16.42 11.54 -5.28
N TYR A 69 17.37 12.48 -5.32
CA TYR A 69 17.16 13.85 -4.86
C TYR A 69 16.09 14.60 -5.70
N ARG A 70 16.19 14.56 -7.04
CA ARG A 70 15.18 15.18 -7.92
C ARG A 70 13.81 14.55 -7.72
N MET A 71 13.78 13.24 -7.51
CA MET A 71 12.55 12.50 -7.26
C MET A 71 11.86 12.98 -5.99
N MET A 72 12.60 13.06 -4.88
CA MET A 72 12.13 13.61 -3.60
C MET A 72 11.67 15.07 -3.76
N MET A 73 12.44 15.90 -4.45
CA MET A 73 12.09 17.32 -4.65
C MET A 73 10.81 17.51 -5.46
N ARG A 74 10.57 16.65 -6.47
CA ARG A 74 9.31 16.66 -7.22
C ARG A 74 8.13 16.31 -6.32
N GLU A 75 8.24 15.23 -5.54
CA GLU A 75 7.19 14.81 -4.61
C GLU A 75 6.90 15.88 -3.55
N LEU A 76 7.94 16.55 -3.05
CA LEU A 76 7.80 17.66 -2.11
C LEU A 76 7.12 18.87 -2.77
N GLY A 77 7.48 19.19 -4.01
CA GLY A 77 6.87 20.28 -4.77
C GLY A 77 5.37 20.06 -5.02
N GLU A 78 4.99 18.86 -5.44
CA GLU A 78 3.58 18.46 -5.60
C GLU A 78 2.81 18.53 -4.29
N LEU A 79 3.38 17.97 -3.20
CA LEU A 79 2.73 18.02 -1.89
C LEU A 79 2.57 19.46 -1.40
N ASN A 80 3.56 20.32 -1.64
CA ASN A 80 3.48 21.73 -1.26
C ASN A 80 2.37 22.47 -2.04
N GLN A 81 2.13 22.12 -3.30
CA GLN A 81 0.99 22.66 -4.07
C GLN A 81 -0.35 22.19 -3.48
N GLU A 82 -0.48 20.91 -3.14
CA GLU A 82 -1.69 20.36 -2.50
C GLU A 82 -1.97 21.03 -1.13
N LEU A 83 -0.93 21.26 -0.34
CA LEU A 83 -1.02 21.89 0.98
C LEU A 83 -1.35 23.37 0.91
N HIS A 84 -0.95 24.08 -0.15
CA HIS A 84 -1.25 25.52 -0.29
C HIS A 84 -2.76 25.80 -0.33
N ILE A 85 -3.56 24.83 -0.80
CA ILE A 85 -5.02 24.92 -0.86
C ILE A 85 -5.66 24.59 0.50
N HIS A 86 -4.96 23.87 1.37
CA HIS A 86 -5.47 23.43 2.67
C HIS A 86 -5.28 24.49 3.75
N SER A 87 -6.33 24.77 4.53
CA SER A 87 -6.29 25.72 5.65
C SER A 87 -5.26 25.38 6.73
N LEU A 88 -4.97 24.08 6.92
CA LEU A 88 -3.96 23.56 7.85
C LEU A 88 -2.59 23.36 7.20
N GLY A 89 -2.41 23.80 5.94
CA GLY A 89 -1.21 23.54 5.14
C GLY A 89 0.08 24.06 5.78
N GLY A 90 0.01 25.21 6.46
CA GLY A 90 1.16 25.82 7.13
C GLY A 90 1.75 24.96 8.26
N SER A 91 0.90 24.52 9.21
CA SER A 91 1.34 23.68 10.33
C SER A 91 1.81 22.30 9.88
N ILE A 92 1.15 21.76 8.86
CA ILE A 92 1.54 20.48 8.26
C ILE A 92 2.93 20.59 7.61
N ARG A 93 3.16 21.68 6.88
CA ARG A 93 4.41 21.93 6.20
C ARG A 93 5.57 22.09 7.20
N THR A 94 5.39 22.83 8.29
CA THR A 94 6.46 22.99 9.29
C THR A 94 6.83 21.67 9.95
N LEU A 95 5.86 20.79 10.21
CA LEU A 95 6.12 19.44 10.73
C LEU A 95 6.88 18.57 9.72
N LEU A 96 6.53 18.64 8.44
CA LEU A 96 7.23 17.91 7.38
C LEU A 96 8.66 18.42 7.20
N GLU A 97 8.86 19.74 7.20
CA GLU A 97 10.18 20.36 7.13
C GLU A 97 11.04 19.93 8.34
N TYR A 98 10.50 20.02 9.56
CA TYR A 98 11.19 19.58 10.78
C TYR A 98 11.60 18.11 10.73
N THR A 99 10.68 17.22 10.35
CA THR A 99 10.96 15.78 10.26
C THR A 99 11.99 15.47 9.16
N SER A 100 11.91 16.12 8.01
CA SER A 100 12.90 15.95 6.93
C SER A 100 14.30 16.39 7.37
N ILE A 101 14.42 17.54 8.05
CA ILE A 101 15.68 18.03 8.61
C ILE A 101 16.21 17.05 9.65
N MET A 102 15.36 16.54 10.53
CA MET A 102 15.74 15.55 11.54
C MET A 102 16.29 14.27 10.89
N VAL A 103 15.63 13.73 9.87
CA VAL A 103 16.06 12.53 9.14
C VAL A 103 17.42 12.73 8.47
N ILE A 104 17.66 13.91 7.87
CA ILE A 104 18.97 14.25 7.29
C ILE A 104 20.05 14.29 8.39
N HIS A 105 19.75 14.91 9.54
CA HIS A 105 20.69 14.97 10.66
C HIS A 105 20.98 13.59 11.23
N ILE A 106 19.96 12.74 11.37
CA ILE A 106 20.13 11.35 11.80
C ILE A 106 21.00 10.60 10.79
N GLY A 107 20.72 10.69 9.49
CA GLY A 107 21.52 10.01 8.46
C GLY A 107 22.99 10.43 8.48
N ARG A 108 23.26 11.73 8.63
CA ARG A 108 24.62 12.27 8.79
C ARG A 108 25.28 11.81 10.08
N CYS A 109 24.53 11.77 11.19
CA CYS A 109 25.00 11.28 12.47
C CYS A 109 25.38 9.80 12.39
N VAL A 110 24.50 8.97 11.83
CA VAL A 110 24.73 7.54 11.57
C VAL A 110 26.00 7.36 10.73
N TYR A 111 26.12 8.07 9.62
CA TYR A 111 27.34 8.02 8.80
C TYR A 111 28.60 8.42 9.60
N SER A 112 28.50 9.46 10.44
CA SER A 112 29.64 9.92 11.26
C SER A 112 30.06 8.90 12.32
N LEU A 113 29.11 8.14 12.88
CA LEU A 113 29.39 7.05 13.82
C LEU A 113 30.06 5.89 13.09
N PHE A 114 29.52 5.46 11.95
CA PHE A 114 30.12 4.39 11.13
C PHE A 114 31.51 4.76 10.58
N ARG A 115 31.83 6.06 10.45
CA ARG A 115 33.15 6.55 10.05
C ARG A 115 34.20 6.43 11.18
N GLN A 116 33.82 6.48 12.45
CA GLN A 116 34.78 6.41 13.56
C GLN A 116 35.46 5.05 13.67
N ASP A 117 34.74 3.97 13.34
CA ASP A 117 35.31 2.64 13.20
C ASP A 117 36.04 2.51 11.85
N LYS A 118 37.33 2.92 11.82
CA LYS A 118 38.23 2.81 10.66
C LYS A 118 38.38 1.38 10.07
N LEU A 119 37.67 0.38 10.59
CA LEU A 119 37.82 -1.04 10.26
C LEU A 119 36.94 -1.53 9.09
N VAL A 120 35.90 -0.80 8.68
CA VAL A 120 34.94 -1.32 7.67
C VAL A 120 35.05 -0.63 6.31
N PHE A 121 35.31 0.69 6.23
CA PHE A 121 35.43 1.40 4.93
C PHE A 121 36.38 2.62 4.99
N PRO A 122 37.63 2.51 4.52
CA PRO A 122 38.55 3.64 4.50
C PRO A 122 38.17 4.61 3.37
N GLN A 123 37.76 5.84 3.70
CA GLN A 123 37.62 6.95 2.74
C GLN A 123 36.72 6.66 1.51
N ASN A 124 35.57 6.00 1.69
CA ASN A 124 34.73 5.64 0.54
C ASN A 124 33.68 6.73 0.26
N GLN A 125 33.92 7.55 -0.77
CA GLN A 125 32.89 8.42 -1.39
C GLN A 125 31.61 7.61 -1.69
N VAL A 126 31.75 6.33 -2.03
CA VAL A 126 30.64 5.39 -2.26
C VAL A 126 29.77 5.18 -1.02
N ALA A 127 30.34 5.10 0.19
CA ALA A 127 29.56 4.90 1.42
C ALA A 127 28.70 6.13 1.76
N GLN A 128 29.22 7.33 1.46
CA GLN A 128 28.44 8.57 1.53
C GLN A 128 27.32 8.57 0.51
N MET A 129 27.63 8.23 -0.75
CA MET A 129 26.62 8.14 -1.80
C MET A 129 25.48 7.19 -1.44
N ILE A 130 25.79 6.01 -0.91
CA ILE A 130 24.77 5.05 -0.48
C ILE A 130 23.93 5.62 0.67
N THR A 131 24.56 6.25 1.67
CA THR A 131 23.82 6.82 2.80
C THR A 131 22.90 7.96 2.35
N ASP A 132 23.36 8.83 1.46
CA ASP A 132 22.55 9.93 0.93
C ASP A 132 21.36 9.41 0.11
N VAL A 133 21.56 8.39 -0.74
CA VAL A 133 20.47 7.72 -1.46
C VAL A 133 19.44 7.13 -0.48
N LEU A 134 19.88 6.46 0.58
CA LEU A 134 18.99 5.92 1.61
C LEU A 134 18.19 7.02 2.31
N VAL A 135 18.84 8.13 2.69
CA VAL A 135 18.17 9.27 3.33
C VAL A 135 17.12 9.88 2.42
N TYR A 136 17.44 10.15 1.16
CA TYR A 136 16.47 10.72 0.21
C TYR A 136 15.32 9.76 -0.10
N ALA A 137 15.60 8.45 -0.22
CA ALA A 137 14.56 7.44 -0.38
C ALA A 137 13.62 7.38 0.83
N LEU A 138 14.16 7.50 2.06
CA LEU A 138 13.37 7.55 3.29
C LEU A 138 12.48 8.80 3.36
N ILE A 139 13.03 9.98 3.07
CA ILE A 139 12.24 11.23 3.08
C ILE A 139 11.13 11.17 2.03
N SER A 140 11.45 10.72 0.82
CA SER A 140 10.49 10.50 -0.26
C SER A 140 9.38 9.51 0.15
N PHE A 141 9.75 8.42 0.82
CA PHE A 141 8.78 7.45 1.37
C PHE A 141 7.87 8.08 2.45
N MET A 142 8.43 8.89 3.35
CA MET A 142 7.66 9.64 4.35
C MET A 142 6.66 10.60 3.71
N ILE A 143 7.08 11.34 2.67
CA ILE A 143 6.20 12.24 1.90
C ILE A 143 5.02 11.46 1.31
N ARG A 144 5.23 10.24 0.81
CA ARG A 144 4.13 9.40 0.28
C ARG A 144 3.18 8.87 1.34
N ILE A 145 3.70 8.42 2.48
CA ILE A 145 2.84 8.05 3.61
C ILE A 145 2.00 9.26 4.02
N PHE A 146 2.63 10.42 4.11
CA PHE A 146 1.94 11.65 4.48
C PHE A 146 0.84 12.00 3.48
N ARG A 147 1.12 11.97 2.18
CA ARG A 147 0.12 12.21 1.13
C ARG A 147 -1.01 11.17 1.14
N LEU A 148 -0.70 9.91 1.41
CA LEU A 148 -1.69 8.84 1.58
C LEU A 148 -2.63 9.13 2.77
N VAL A 149 -2.09 9.61 3.89
CA VAL A 149 -2.87 10.02 5.07
C VAL A 149 -3.77 11.21 4.75
N LEU A 150 -3.29 12.21 4.01
CA LEU A 150 -4.11 13.35 3.56
C LEU A 150 -5.30 12.94 2.68
N THR A 151 -5.22 11.78 2.01
CA THR A 151 -6.29 11.28 1.13
C THR A 151 -7.35 10.47 1.90
N LEU A 152 -7.08 10.05 3.14
CA LEU A 152 -8.08 9.36 3.97
C LEU A 152 -9.44 10.10 4.05
N PRO A 153 -9.53 11.43 4.27
CA PRO A 153 -10.80 12.15 4.25
C PRO A 153 -11.49 12.11 2.88
N LEU A 154 -10.73 12.17 1.78
CA LEU A 154 -11.28 12.03 0.43
C LEU A 154 -11.84 10.62 0.21
N MET A 155 -11.13 9.58 0.66
CA MET A 155 -11.64 8.20 0.61
C MET A 155 -12.91 8.04 1.44
N LEU A 156 -13.00 8.66 2.63
CA LEU A 156 -14.21 8.65 3.45
C LEU A 156 -15.41 9.27 2.71
N LEU A 157 -15.19 10.37 1.98
CA LEU A 157 -16.24 11.00 1.16
C LEU A 157 -16.73 10.05 0.05
N PHE A 158 -15.82 9.39 -0.66
CA PHE A 158 -16.20 8.38 -1.68
C PHE A 158 -16.89 7.16 -1.08
N ILE A 159 -16.52 6.75 0.14
CA ILE A 159 -17.24 5.71 0.89
C ILE A 159 -18.69 6.15 1.15
N VAL A 160 -18.91 7.38 1.61
CA VAL A 160 -20.26 7.91 1.87
C VAL A 160 -21.08 7.99 0.58
N ILE A 161 -20.51 8.50 -0.51
CA ILE A 161 -21.17 8.53 -1.82
C ILE A 161 -21.57 7.12 -2.25
N GLY A 162 -20.62 6.17 -2.20
CA GLY A 162 -20.90 4.78 -2.54
C GLY A 162 -21.97 4.15 -1.64
N LEU A 163 -22.00 4.48 -0.34
CA LEU A 163 -23.07 4.02 0.55
C LEU A 163 -24.45 4.55 0.13
N ILE A 164 -24.56 5.85 -0.13
CA ILE A 164 -25.81 6.50 -0.56
C ILE A 164 -26.28 5.88 -1.87
N GLU A 165 -25.42 5.84 -2.90
CA GLU A 165 -25.77 5.28 -4.20
C GLU A 165 -26.11 3.80 -4.13
N GLY A 166 -25.34 3.02 -3.38
CA GLY A 166 -25.63 1.60 -3.24
C GLY A 166 -26.94 1.33 -2.48
N PHE A 167 -27.33 2.18 -1.51
CA PHE A 167 -28.66 2.10 -0.91
C PHE A 167 -29.78 2.46 -1.89
N VAL A 168 -29.58 3.47 -2.75
CA VAL A 168 -30.53 3.80 -3.82
C VAL A 168 -30.69 2.63 -4.78
N LEU A 169 -29.59 2.02 -5.23
CA LEU A 169 -29.61 0.85 -6.12
C LEU A 169 -30.30 -0.36 -5.47
N ARG A 170 -30.09 -0.56 -4.16
CA ARG A 170 -30.78 -1.60 -3.39
C ARG A 170 -32.29 -1.37 -3.37
N ASP A 171 -32.72 -0.14 -3.10
CA ASP A 171 -34.14 0.21 -3.05
C ASP A 171 -34.77 0.11 -4.45
N LEU A 172 -34.05 0.52 -5.50
CA LEU A 172 -34.49 0.37 -6.89
C LEU A 172 -34.66 -1.11 -7.28
N ARG A 173 -33.75 -2.02 -6.88
CA ARG A 173 -33.90 -3.46 -7.12
C ARG A 173 -35.14 -4.04 -6.43
N ARG A 174 -35.48 -3.51 -5.24
CA ARG A 174 -36.69 -3.93 -4.50
C ARG A 174 -37.97 -3.58 -5.26
N PHE A 175 -38.02 -2.40 -5.89
CA PHE A 175 -39.20 -1.95 -6.64
C PHE A 175 -39.20 -2.36 -8.11
N GLY A 176 -38.03 -2.63 -8.71
CA GLY A 176 -37.84 -2.79 -10.14
C GLY A 176 -37.79 -4.24 -10.68
N ALA A 177 -37.98 -5.27 -9.86
CA ALA A 177 -37.98 -6.69 -10.28
C ALA A 177 -36.77 -7.14 -11.16
N GLY A 178 -35.65 -6.41 -11.11
CA GLY A 178 -34.47 -6.67 -11.93
C GLY A 178 -33.65 -7.84 -11.39
N TYR A 179 -33.66 -8.97 -12.10
CA TYR A 179 -32.84 -10.15 -11.82
C TYR A 179 -31.41 -9.97 -12.33
N GLU A 180 -30.60 -9.21 -11.62
CA GLU A 180 -29.16 -9.20 -11.87
C GLU A 180 -28.49 -10.30 -11.04
N SER A 181 -27.74 -11.19 -11.70
CA SER A 181 -27.07 -12.31 -11.04
C SER A 181 -26.07 -11.80 -9.97
N GLY A 182 -26.31 -12.14 -8.70
CA GLY A 182 -25.44 -11.73 -7.59
C GLY A 182 -24.02 -12.30 -7.65
N PHE A 183 -23.78 -13.30 -8.52
CA PHE A 183 -22.51 -14.00 -8.66
C PHE A 183 -21.39 -13.13 -9.23
N MET A 184 -21.63 -12.42 -10.35
CA MET A 184 -20.59 -11.56 -10.97
C MET A 184 -20.08 -10.49 -9.99
N PHE A 185 -21.00 -10.00 -9.17
CA PHE A 185 -20.76 -8.91 -8.27
C PHE A 185 -20.05 -9.35 -6.98
N TYR A 186 -20.32 -10.56 -6.48
CA TYR A 186 -19.51 -11.15 -5.39
C TYR A 186 -18.03 -11.23 -5.80
N TRP A 187 -17.77 -11.73 -7.01
CA TRP A 187 -16.41 -11.80 -7.54
C TRP A 187 -15.79 -10.41 -7.72
N ALA A 188 -16.56 -9.43 -8.20
CA ALA A 188 -16.10 -8.04 -8.30
C ALA A 188 -15.64 -7.48 -6.94
N VAL A 189 -16.42 -7.65 -5.87
CA VAL A 189 -16.04 -7.20 -4.52
C VAL A 189 -14.79 -7.91 -4.02
N LYS A 190 -14.72 -9.23 -4.19
CA LYS A 190 -13.59 -10.04 -3.70
C LYS A 190 -12.30 -9.63 -4.40
N ILE A 191 -12.32 -9.57 -5.74
CA ILE A 191 -11.17 -9.16 -6.55
C ILE A 191 -10.76 -7.73 -6.20
N ALA A 192 -11.73 -6.82 -6.08
CA ALA A 192 -11.44 -5.42 -5.78
C ALA A 192 -10.81 -5.23 -4.39
N GLY A 193 -11.25 -5.98 -3.38
CA GLY A 193 -10.62 -5.97 -2.05
C GLY A 193 -9.15 -6.42 -2.08
N GLU A 194 -8.83 -7.45 -2.86
CA GLU A 194 -7.44 -7.91 -3.00
C GLU A 194 -6.57 -6.93 -3.81
N LEU A 195 -7.14 -6.28 -4.82
CA LEU A 195 -6.43 -5.28 -5.62
C LEU A 195 -6.16 -4.00 -4.84
N PHE A 196 -7.05 -3.60 -3.93
CA PHE A 196 -6.92 -2.36 -3.16
C PHE A 196 -5.57 -2.26 -2.42
N LEU A 197 -5.20 -3.31 -1.67
CA LEU A 197 -3.91 -3.34 -0.97
C LEU A 197 -2.72 -3.40 -1.92
N LYS A 198 -2.85 -4.09 -3.06
CA LYS A 198 -1.80 -4.15 -4.10
C LYS A 198 -1.57 -2.78 -4.73
N ILE A 199 -2.63 -2.00 -4.97
CA ILE A 199 -2.55 -0.63 -5.50
C ILE A 199 -1.84 0.28 -4.49
N ILE A 200 -2.17 0.19 -3.19
CA ILE A 200 -1.47 0.96 -2.15
C ILE A 200 0.01 0.56 -2.07
N PHE A 201 0.31 -0.74 -2.07
CA PHE A 201 1.70 -1.23 -2.08
C PHE A 201 2.46 -0.72 -3.30
N CYS A 202 1.86 -0.84 -4.48
CA CYS A 202 2.41 -0.34 -5.74
C CYS A 202 2.67 1.18 -5.69
N TYR A 203 1.73 1.94 -5.13
CA TYR A 203 1.87 3.39 -4.92
C TYR A 203 3.03 3.74 -3.98
N LEU A 204 3.24 2.99 -2.91
CA LEU A 204 4.33 3.24 -1.96
C LEU A 204 5.70 2.92 -2.55
N VAL A 205 5.77 1.89 -3.42
CA VAL A 205 7.00 1.39 -4.06
C VAL A 205 7.39 2.21 -5.29
N LEU A 206 6.45 2.44 -6.21
CA LEU A 206 6.75 3.02 -7.53
C LEU A 206 6.86 4.53 -7.48
N TYR A 207 7.91 5.07 -8.10
CA TYR A 207 8.10 6.51 -8.19
C TYR A 207 7.08 7.25 -9.09
N THR A 208 6.33 6.54 -9.96
CA THR A 208 5.54 7.14 -11.06
C THR A 208 4.68 8.35 -10.65
N ALA A 209 4.79 9.45 -11.41
CA ALA A 209 4.02 10.71 -11.24
C ALA A 209 2.51 10.59 -11.58
N ILE A 210 2.00 9.37 -11.74
CA ILE A 210 0.57 9.15 -11.95
C ILE A 210 -0.10 9.37 -10.59
N ASN A 211 -1.05 10.29 -10.52
CA ASN A 211 -1.87 10.55 -9.34
C ASN A 211 -2.81 9.35 -9.05
N LEU A 212 -2.23 8.20 -8.68
CA LEU A 212 -2.95 6.95 -8.40
C LEU A 212 -3.90 7.07 -7.20
N LEU A 213 -3.75 8.15 -6.44
CA LEU A 213 -4.52 8.49 -5.26
C LEU A 213 -5.99 8.81 -5.57
N ILE A 214 -6.28 9.47 -6.70
CA ILE A 214 -7.66 9.77 -7.13
C ILE A 214 -8.35 8.48 -7.63
N PRO A 215 -7.76 7.69 -8.55
CA PRO A 215 -8.30 6.38 -8.90
C PRO A 215 -8.48 5.47 -7.68
N LEU A 216 -7.56 5.50 -6.71
CA LEU A 216 -7.67 4.73 -5.47
C LEU A 216 -8.91 5.14 -4.66
N ALA A 217 -9.18 6.44 -4.54
CA ALA A 217 -10.36 6.94 -3.83
C ALA A 217 -11.66 6.54 -4.55
N LEU A 218 -11.72 6.69 -5.88
CA LEU A 218 -12.84 6.24 -6.72
C LEU A 218 -13.09 4.74 -6.58
N PHE A 219 -12.02 3.94 -6.63
CA PHE A 219 -12.08 2.49 -6.49
C PHE A 219 -12.61 2.07 -5.12
N THR A 220 -12.23 2.81 -4.06
CA THR A 220 -12.77 2.61 -2.71
C THR A 220 -14.28 2.84 -2.67
N GLY A 221 -14.76 3.94 -3.26
CA GLY A 221 -16.20 4.23 -3.36
C GLY A 221 -16.95 3.16 -4.14
N PHE A 222 -16.40 2.71 -5.27
CA PHE A 222 -16.98 1.64 -6.08
C PHE A 222 -17.12 0.33 -5.29
N ILE A 223 -16.10 -0.10 -4.56
CA ILE A 223 -16.17 -1.30 -3.69
C ILE A 223 -17.34 -1.19 -2.70
N VAL A 224 -17.51 -0.01 -2.09
CA VAL A 224 -18.54 0.21 -1.08
C VAL A 224 -19.93 0.26 -1.69
N LEU A 225 -20.12 0.96 -2.82
CA LEU A 225 -21.37 0.97 -3.59
C LEU A 225 -21.84 -0.44 -3.89
N VAL A 226 -20.90 -1.24 -4.39
CA VAL A 226 -21.14 -2.63 -4.73
C VAL A 226 -21.55 -3.37 -3.42
N LYS A 227 -20.74 -3.33 -2.37
CA LYS A 227 -21.10 -3.99 -1.09
C LYS A 227 -22.46 -3.59 -0.52
N SER A 228 -22.83 -2.30 -0.51
CA SER A 228 -24.09 -1.82 0.08
C SER A 228 -25.31 -2.18 -0.78
N ALA A 229 -25.18 -2.17 -2.11
CA ALA A 229 -26.26 -2.59 -3.02
C ALA A 229 -26.62 -4.07 -2.92
N GLN A 230 -25.72 -4.91 -2.37
CA GLN A 230 -25.93 -6.34 -2.22
C GLN A 230 -26.39 -6.82 -0.86
N PHE A 231 -26.56 -5.93 0.12
CA PHE A 231 -26.94 -6.33 1.47
C PHE A 231 -28.30 -7.05 1.44
N LYS A 232 -28.27 -8.39 1.50
CA LYS A 232 -29.47 -9.23 1.53
C LYS A 232 -30.14 -9.03 2.88
N LYS A 233 -31.40 -8.62 2.84
CA LYS A 233 -32.26 -8.55 4.01
C LYS A 233 -32.36 -9.96 4.61
N PHE A 234 -31.91 -10.13 5.86
CA PHE A 234 -32.49 -11.14 6.72
C PHE A 234 -33.87 -10.59 7.15
N ILE A 235 -34.90 -11.43 7.11
CA ILE A 235 -36.36 -11.17 7.19
C ILE A 235 -37.04 -11.14 5.82
#